data_AF-A0A7J2WQJ9-F1
#
_entry.id   AF-A0A7J2WQJ9-F1
#
_cell.length_a   1.000
_cell.length_b   1.000
_cell.length_c   1.000
_cell.angle_alpha   90.00
_cell.angle_beta   90.00
_cell.angle_gamma   90.00
#
_symmetry.space_group_name_H-M   'P 1'
#
loop_
_entity.id
_entity.type
_entity.pdbx_description
1 polymer ?
#
loop_
_entity_poly.entity_id
_entity_poly.type
_entity_poly.pdbx_seq_one_letter_code
_entity_poly.pdbx_strand_id
1 'polypeptide(L)'
;MTLKEEFLKLLEEDREFRLAVAGLLGYGDILKRLERHDRKFNRIIREIEKLREESNKLREDFNREINKLREDFNTEMSKLREESNKLREDFNREMSKLREDFNREINKLREDFNRLGMKVEVTIGSMGRR
;
A
#
# COMPACT_ATOMS: atom_id res chain seq x y z
N MET A 1 70.69 -10.39 41.67
CA MET A 1 69.33 -10.14 41.14
C MET A 1 68.87 -8.81 41.67
N THR A 2 68.13 -8.06 40.87
CA THR A 2 67.47 -6.83 41.33
C THR A 2 66.15 -7.17 42.02
N LEU A 3 65.70 -6.34 42.97
CA LEU A 3 64.43 -6.54 43.69
C LEU A 3 63.22 -6.76 42.74
N LYS A 4 63.24 -6.09 41.59
CA LYS A 4 62.21 -6.21 40.56
C LYS A 4 62.16 -7.62 39.94
N GLU A 5 63.32 -8.23 39.68
CA GLU A 5 63.40 -9.59 39.13
C GLU A 5 62.89 -10.62 40.13
N GLU A 6 63.26 -10.48 41.41
CA GLU A 6 62.78 -11.36 42.48
C GLU A 6 61.25 -11.23 42.68
N PHE A 7 60.72 -10.00 42.61
CA PHE A 7 59.27 -9.76 42.71
C PHE A 7 58.47 -10.39 41.56
N LEU A 8 58.96 -10.25 40.33
CA LEU A 8 58.31 -10.87 39.16
C LEU A 8 58.39 -12.40 39.21
N LYS A 9 59.54 -12.95 39.63
CA LYS A 9 59.71 -14.40 39.79
C LYS A 9 58.74 -14.97 40.82
N LEU A 10 58.54 -14.29 41.96
CA LEU A 10 57.54 -14.68 42.95
C LEU A 10 56.11 -14.62 42.40
N LEU A 11 55.78 -13.62 41.58
CA LEU A 11 54.47 -13.59 40.92
C LEU A 11 54.28 -14.77 39.96
N GLU A 12 55.32 -15.24 39.28
CA GLU A 12 55.25 -16.35 38.32
C GLU A 12 55.25 -17.74 38.99
N GLU A 13 56.03 -17.94 40.04
CA GLU A 13 56.23 -19.24 40.67
C GLU A 13 55.29 -19.49 41.86
N ASP A 14 54.96 -18.44 42.62
CA ASP A 14 54.13 -18.55 43.83
C ASP A 14 52.67 -18.10 43.57
N ARG A 15 51.78 -19.09 43.57
CA ARG A 15 50.34 -18.88 43.39
C ARG A 15 49.71 -18.10 44.53
N GLU A 16 50.11 -18.35 45.78
CA GLU A 16 49.51 -17.73 46.96
C GLU A 16 49.89 -16.25 47.04
N PHE A 17 51.16 -15.94 46.76
CA PHE A 17 51.65 -14.56 46.62
C PHE A 17 50.96 -13.82 45.47
N ARG A 18 50.83 -14.44 44.29
CA ARG A 18 50.09 -13.85 43.15
C ARG A 18 48.65 -13.53 43.50
N LEU A 19 47.95 -14.42 44.19
CA LEU A 19 46.56 -14.22 44.60
C LEU A 19 46.43 -13.12 45.66
N ALA A 20 47.37 -13.02 46.60
CA ALA A 20 47.41 -11.95 47.59
C ALA A 20 47.61 -10.58 46.94
N VAL A 21 48.58 -10.47 46.01
CA VAL A 21 48.81 -9.25 45.22
C VAL A 21 47.57 -8.92 44.38
N ALA A 22 46.95 -9.91 43.74
CA ALA A 22 45.73 -9.72 42.97
C ALA A 22 44.56 -9.19 43.83
N GLY A 23 44.45 -9.67 45.06
CA GLY A 23 43.49 -9.18 46.05
C GLY A 23 43.75 -7.71 46.45
N LEU A 24 45.01 -7.37 46.76
CA LEU A 24 45.43 -6.00 47.11
C LEU A 24 45.24 -5.01 45.96
N LEU A 25 45.45 -5.47 44.72
CA LEU A 25 45.19 -4.68 43.51
C LEU A 25 43.70 -4.58 43.15
N GLY A 26 42.81 -5.23 43.91
CA GLY A 26 41.36 -5.13 43.72
C GLY A 26 40.83 -5.90 42.51
N TYR A 27 41.55 -6.89 41.98
CA TYR A 27 41.07 -7.68 40.84
C TYR A 27 39.75 -8.40 41.13
N GLY A 28 39.49 -8.78 42.38
CA GLY A 28 38.21 -9.37 42.78
C GLY A 28 37.02 -8.43 42.56
N ASP A 29 37.18 -7.13 42.82
CA ASP A 29 36.12 -6.15 42.61
C ASP A 29 35.92 -5.83 41.13
N ILE A 30 37.01 -5.83 40.35
CA ILE A 30 36.96 -5.70 38.89
C ILE A 30 36.19 -6.88 38.29
N LEU A 31 36.50 -8.12 38.67
CA LEU A 31 35.79 -9.32 38.20
C LEU A 31 34.29 -9.27 38.53
N LYS A 32 33.92 -8.90 39.77
CA LYS A 32 32.51 -8.71 40.15
C LYS A 32 31.81 -7.60 39.36
N ARG A 33 32.53 -6.55 38.93
CA ARG A 33 31.96 -5.51 38.04
C ARG A 33 31.76 -6.04 36.62
N LEU A 34 32.73 -6.81 36.09
CA LEU A 34 32.62 -7.45 34.78
C LEU A 34 31.43 -8.42 34.72
N GLU A 35 31.28 -9.31 35.70
CA GLU A 35 30.11 -10.21 35.76
C GLU A 35 28.76 -9.47 35.83
N ARG A 36 28.72 -8.31 36.50
CA ARG A 36 27.52 -7.46 36.53
C ARG A 36 27.27 -6.83 35.17
N HIS A 37 28.32 -6.43 34.45
CA HIS A 37 28.21 -5.87 33.11
C HIS A 37 27.80 -6.94 32.10
N ASP A 38 28.36 -8.14 32.15
CA ASP A 38 27.95 -9.26 31.27
C ASP A 38 26.47 -9.59 31.43
N ARG A 39 25.97 -9.59 32.67
CA ARG A 39 24.52 -9.74 32.93
C ARG A 39 23.68 -8.62 32.30
N LYS A 40 24.14 -7.38 32.38
CA LYS A 40 23.47 -6.24 31.73
C LYS A 40 23.52 -6.35 30.21
N PHE A 41 24.67 -6.69 29.64
CA PHE A 41 24.86 -6.93 28.21
C PHE A 41 23.90 -8.00 27.70
N ASN A 42 23.86 -9.16 28.36
CA ASN A 42 22.95 -10.25 28.00
C ASN A 42 21.48 -9.83 28.07
N ARG A 43 21.11 -8.97 29.03
CA ARG A 43 19.75 -8.42 29.10
C ARG A 43 19.45 -7.51 27.91
N ILE A 44 20.38 -6.62 27.56
CA ILE A 44 20.23 -5.71 26.41
C ILE A 44 20.10 -6.50 25.11
N ILE A 45 20.91 -7.54 24.91
CA ILE A 45 20.82 -8.38 23.71
C ILE A 45 19.42 -9.01 23.59
N ARG A 46 18.86 -9.56 24.68
CA ARG A 46 17.50 -10.12 24.67
C ARG A 46 16.43 -9.07 24.38
N GLU A 47 16.57 -7.85 24.91
CA GLU A 47 15.65 -6.75 24.62
C GLU A 47 15.73 -6.34 23.14
N ILE A 48 16.93 -6.29 22.55
CA ILE A 48 17.13 -6.03 21.12
C ILE A 48 16.49 -7.13 20.27
N GLU A 49 16.66 -8.41 20.63
CA GLU A 49 16.04 -9.53 19.92
C GLU A 49 14.51 -9.44 19.93
N LYS A 50 13.91 -9.14 21.08
CA LYS A 50 12.47 -8.92 21.20
C LYS A 50 11.98 -7.76 20.35
N LEU A 51 12.66 -6.61 20.41
CA LEU A 51 12.30 -5.45 19.58
C LEU A 51 12.40 -5.75 18.08
N ARG A 52 13.39 -6.54 17.66
CA ARG A 52 13.50 -7.00 16.27
C ARG A 52 12.33 -7.91 15.87
N GLU A 53 11.93 -8.82 16.75
CA GLU A 53 10.79 -9.70 16.49
C GLU A 53 9.48 -8.90 16.40
N GLU A 54 9.24 -7.97 17.32
CA GLU A 54 8.08 -7.08 17.31
C GLU A 54 8.06 -6.19 16.05
N SER A 55 9.22 -5.63 15.68
CA SER A 55 9.35 -4.83 14.46
C SER A 55 9.07 -5.66 13.20
N ASN A 56 9.48 -6.92 13.16
CA ASN A 56 9.20 -7.80 12.02
C ASN A 56 7.71 -8.14 11.93
N LYS A 57 7.06 -8.47 13.06
CA LYS A 57 5.60 -8.71 13.11
C LYS A 57 4.82 -7.48 12.65
N LEU A 58 5.17 -6.31 13.15
CA LEU A 58 4.52 -5.05 12.73
C LEU A 58 4.67 -4.82 11.22
N ARG A 59 5.87 -5.10 10.66
CA ARG A 59 6.11 -4.96 9.22
C ARG A 59 5.30 -5.96 8.40
N GLU A 60 5.16 -7.19 8.86
CA GLU A 60 4.32 -8.20 8.21
C GLU A 60 2.84 -7.79 8.23
N ASP A 61 2.33 -7.36 9.38
CA ASP A 61 0.93 -6.94 9.51
C ASP A 61 0.62 -5.71 8.64
N PHE A 62 1.52 -4.73 8.64
CA PHE A 62 1.41 -3.56 7.77
C PHE A 62 1.40 -3.93 6.28
N ASN A 63 2.28 -4.86 5.86
CA ASN A 63 2.29 -5.34 4.47
C ASN A 63 0.99 -6.07 4.11
N ARG A 64 0.43 -6.88 5.02
CA ARG A 64 -0.86 -7.55 4.81
C ARG A 64 -1.98 -6.52 4.64
N GLU A 65 -2.02 -5.49 5.47
CA GLU A 65 -3.03 -4.44 5.39
C GLU A 65 -2.94 -3.65 4.08
N ILE A 66 -1.74 -3.26 3.67
CA ILE A 66 -1.51 -2.60 2.37
C ILE A 66 -2.00 -3.47 1.21
N ASN A 67 -1.71 -4.77 1.24
CA ASN A 67 -2.12 -5.67 0.16
C ASN A 67 -3.64 -5.79 0.08
N LYS A 68 -4.33 -5.93 1.23
CA LYS A 68 -5.79 -5.92 1.27
C LYS A 68 -6.37 -4.61 0.72
N LEU A 69 -5.85 -3.47 1.17
CA LEU A 69 -6.30 -2.15 0.66
C LEU A 69 -6.11 -2.02 -0.86
N ARG A 70 -4.99 -2.53 -1.40
CA ARG A 70 -4.76 -2.55 -2.85
C ARG A 70 -5.74 -3.44 -3.59
N GLU A 71 -6.06 -4.62 -3.05
CA GLU A 71 -7.04 -5.54 -3.62
C GLU A 71 -8.45 -4.94 -3.61
N ASP A 72 -8.87 -4.35 -2.48
CA ASP A 72 -10.16 -3.70 -2.33
C ASP A 72 -10.29 -2.52 -3.31
N PHE A 73 -9.26 -1.67 -3.39
CA PHE A 73 -9.23 -0.55 -4.32
C PHE A 73 -9.32 -1.00 -5.79
N ASN A 74 -8.56 -2.03 -6.18
CA ASN A 74 -8.62 -2.57 -7.54
C ASN A 74 -9.99 -3.17 -7.86
N THR A 75 -10.64 -3.78 -6.88
CA THR A 75 -11.99 -4.33 -7.01
C THR A 75 -13.01 -3.22 -7.21
N GLU A 76 -12.99 -2.17 -6.39
CA GLU A 76 -13.87 -1.01 -6.55
C GLU A 76 -13.65 -0.30 -7.89
N MET A 77 -12.39 -0.10 -8.29
CA MET A 77 -12.06 0.52 -9.57
C MET A 77 -12.58 -0.31 -10.75
N SER A 78 -12.54 -1.64 -10.66
CA SER A 78 -13.10 -2.54 -11.67
C SER A 78 -14.62 -2.40 -11.77
N LYS A 79 -15.32 -2.36 -10.62
CA LYS A 79 -16.77 -2.14 -10.56
C LYS A 79 -17.17 -0.80 -11.17
N LEU A 80 -16.46 0.29 -10.82
CA LEU A 80 -16.71 1.62 -11.36
C LEU A 80 -16.51 1.68 -12.88
N ARG A 81 -15.49 0.98 -13.41
CA ARG A 81 -15.29 0.86 -14.86
C ARG A 81 -16.44 0.13 -15.54
N GLU A 82 -16.93 -0.96 -14.92
CA GLU A 82 -18.07 -1.72 -15.45
C GLU A 82 -19.35 -0.89 -15.45
N GLU A 83 -19.65 -0.18 -14.36
CA GLU A 83 -20.80 0.71 -14.26
C GLU A 83 -20.74 1.85 -15.29
N SER A 84 -19.56 2.46 -15.47
CA SER A 84 -19.32 3.50 -16.47
C SER A 84 -19.56 2.98 -17.90
N ASN A 85 -19.11 1.75 -18.19
CA ASN A 85 -19.36 1.12 -19.49
C ASN A 85 -20.86 0.86 -19.72
N LYS A 86 -21.57 0.32 -18.72
CA LYS A 86 -23.03 0.11 -18.80
C LYS A 86 -23.78 1.42 -19.05
N LEU A 87 -23.45 2.47 -18.30
CA LEU A 87 -24.04 3.79 -18.48
C LEU A 87 -23.81 4.32 -19.90
N ARG A 88 -22.59 4.13 -20.44
CA ARG A 88 -22.27 4.54 -21.81
C ARG A 88 -23.05 3.75 -22.85
N GLU A 89 -23.22 2.45 -22.65
CA GLU A 89 -24.03 1.59 -23.53
C GLU A 89 -25.51 2.00 -23.51
N ASP A 90 -26.08 2.23 -22.33
CA ASP A 90 -27.46 2.66 -22.17
C ASP A 90 -27.69 4.03 -22.81
N PHE A 91 -26.78 4.98 -22.59
CA PHE A 91 -26.84 6.29 -23.25
C PHE A 91 -26.78 6.17 -24.78
N ASN A 92 -25.87 5.37 -25.32
CA ASN A 92 -25.79 5.14 -26.77
C ASN A 92 -27.08 4.52 -27.31
N ARG A 93 -27.69 3.57 -26.59
CA ARG A 93 -28.95 2.95 -26.96
C ARG A 93 -30.09 3.96 -26.99
N GLU A 94 -30.21 4.81 -25.97
CA GLU A 94 -31.22 5.88 -25.93
C GLU A 94 -31.03 6.88 -27.06
N MET A 95 -29.79 7.30 -27.33
CA MET A 95 -29.47 8.21 -28.43
C MET A 95 -29.82 7.62 -29.81
N SER A 96 -29.60 6.31 -30.01
CA SER A 96 -30.01 5.62 -31.24
C SER A 96 -31.54 5.62 -31.39
N LYS A 97 -32.28 5.29 -30.33
CA LYS A 97 -33.76 5.34 -30.35
C LYS A 97 -34.28 6.75 -30.65
N LEU A 98 -33.72 7.77 -29.99
CA LEU A 98 -34.09 9.17 -30.24
C LEU A 98 -33.86 9.58 -31.70
N ARG A 99 -32.73 9.17 -32.29
CA ARG A 99 -32.45 9.43 -33.72
C ARG A 99 -33.46 8.72 -34.62
N GLU A 100 -33.82 7.48 -34.33
CA GLU A 100 -34.83 6.73 -35.08
C GLU A 100 -36.20 7.41 -35.01
N ASP A 101 -36.64 7.79 -33.82
CA ASP A 101 -37.94 8.45 -33.62
C ASP A 101 -37.99 9.81 -34.32
N PHE A 102 -36.92 10.60 -34.19
CA PHE A 102 -36.80 11.88 -34.91
C PHE A 102 -36.86 11.69 -36.44
N ASN A 103 -36.15 10.69 -36.98
CA ASN A 103 -36.21 10.39 -38.41
C ASN A 103 -37.61 9.96 -38.87
N ARG A 104 -38.35 9.19 -38.05
CA ARG A 104 -39.74 8.82 -38.33
C ARG A 104 -40.65 10.05 -38.38
N GLU A 105 -40.52 10.97 -37.43
CA GLU A 105 -41.29 12.22 -37.43
C GLU A 105 -41.00 13.09 -38.65
N ILE A 106 -39.72 13.25 -39.01
CA ILE A 106 -39.32 13.98 -40.22
C ILE A 106 -39.92 13.34 -41.48
N ASN A 107 -39.92 12.01 -41.58
CA ASN A 107 -40.52 11.32 -42.72
C ASN A 107 -42.04 11.55 -42.80
N LYS A 108 -42.76 11.46 -41.67
CA LYS A 108 -44.19 11.77 -41.62
C LYS A 108 -44.47 13.21 -42.04
N LEU A 109 -43.70 14.18 -41.54
CA LEU A 109 -43.82 15.58 -41.92
C LEU A 109 -43.59 15.79 -43.43
N ARG A 110 -42.62 15.10 -44.03
CA ARG A 110 -42.37 15.14 -45.48
C ARG A 110 -43.57 14.58 -46.26
N GLU A 111 -44.13 13.46 -45.82
CA GLU A 111 -45.33 12.87 -46.45
C GLU A 111 -46.54 13.82 -46.38
N ASP A 112 -46.79 14.41 -45.21
CA ASP A 112 -47.88 15.36 -45.01
C ASP A 112 -47.69 16.63 -45.86
N PHE A 113 -46.46 17.14 -45.94
CA PHE A 113 -46.12 18.28 -46.80
C PHE A 113 -46.36 17.97 -48.29
N ASN A 114 -45.92 16.80 -48.77
CA ASN A 114 -46.14 16.38 -50.15
C ASN A 114 -47.64 16.25 -50.47
N ARG A 115 -48.44 15.67 -49.57
CA ARG A 115 -49.90 15.59 -49.72
C ARG A 115 -50.55 16.96 -49.79
N LEU A 116 -50.11 17.91 -48.96
CA LEU A 116 -50.60 19.28 -49.00
C LEU A 116 -50.25 19.95 -50.33
N GLY A 117 -49.02 19.78 -50.82
CA GLY A 117 -48.58 20.27 -52.13
C GLY A 117 -49.48 19.78 -53.27
N MET A 118 -49.78 18.48 -53.31
CA MET A 118 -50.70 17.91 -54.31
C MET A 118 -52.11 18.52 -54.23
N LYS A 119 -52.65 18.70 -53.02
CA LYS A 119 -53.97 19.33 -52.85
C LYS A 119 -53.99 20.77 -53.37
N VAL A 120 -52.93 21.53 -53.11
CA VAL A 120 -52.80 22.91 -53.59
C VAL A 120 -52.71 22.94 -55.11
N GLU A 121 -51.89 22.08 -55.72
CA GLU A 121 -51.75 21.98 -57.17
C GLU A 121 -53.08 21.66 -57.87
N VAL A 122 -53.83 20.67 -57.37
CA VAL A 122 -55.16 20.33 -57.86
C VAL A 122 -56.13 21.51 -57.73
N THR A 123 -56.10 22.21 -56.60
CA THR A 123 -56.98 23.36 -56.33
C THR A 123 -56.70 24.49 -57.32
N ILE A 124 -55.44 24.88 -57.52
CA ILE A 124 -55.05 25.94 -58.47
C ILE A 124 -55.40 25.52 -59.91
N GLY A 125 -55.10 24.29 -60.32
CA GLY A 125 -55.43 23.78 -61.66
C GLY A 125 -56.92 23.64 -61.95
N SER A 126 -57.76 23.55 -60.91
CA SER A 126 -59.22 23.59 -61.03
C SER A 126 -59.78 25.02 -61.16
N MET A 127 -59.09 26.01 -60.56
CA MET A 127 -59.46 27.42 -60.65
C MET A 127 -59.10 28.04 -61.99
N GLY A 128 -57.98 27.64 -62.61
CA GLY A 128 -57.54 28.13 -63.92
C GLY A 128 -58.28 27.57 -65.14
N ARG A 129 -59.26 26.66 -64.93
CA ARG A 129 -60.08 26.04 -65.99
C ARG A 129 -61.51 26.59 -66.08
N ARG A 130 -61.79 27.74 -65.44
CA ARG A 130 -63.05 28.47 -65.52
C ARG A 130 -62.91 29.75 -66.32
#